data_AF-A0A821NYS2-F1
#
_entry.id   AF-A0A821NYS2-F1
#
_cell.length_a   1.000
_cell.length_b   1.000
_cell.length_c   1.000
_cell.angle_alpha   90.00
_cell.angle_beta   90.00
_cell.angle_gamma   90.00
#
_symmetry.space_group_name_H-M   'P 1'
#
loop_
_entity.id
_entity.type
_entity.pdbx_description
1 polymer ?
#
loop_
_entity_poly.entity_id
_entity_poly.type
_entity_poly.pdbx_seq_one_letter_code
_entity_poly.pdbx_strand_id
1 'polypeptide(L)'
;SLRASLIDIHPNARWQQDGVTVAGGNGLGNGINQLSNPWGLYVDDEQTVYVADQSNHRIMEWKSGARTSQVVAGGNGKGSGAHQLFYPQDVIVDEATDSLIICDSLNHRV
;
A
#
# COMPACT_ATOMS: atom_id res chain seq x y z
N SER A 1 -35.16 -20.08 15.55
CA SER A 1 -33.79 -19.74 15.13
C SER A 1 -33.86 -19.11 13.75
N LEU A 2 -33.81 -17.78 13.68
CA LEU A 2 -33.84 -17.05 12.41
C LEU A 2 -32.43 -17.07 11.83
N ARG A 3 -32.19 -17.92 10.83
CA ARG A 3 -31.04 -17.72 9.95
C ARG A 3 -31.35 -16.51 9.08
N ALA A 4 -30.64 -15.41 9.32
CA ALA A 4 -30.57 -14.34 8.34
C ALA A 4 -30.03 -14.95 7.06
N SER A 5 -30.85 -14.92 6.01
CA SER A 5 -30.41 -15.22 4.65
C SER A 5 -29.37 -14.16 4.28
N LEU A 6 -28.11 -14.57 4.18
CA LEU A 6 -27.07 -13.80 3.50
C LEU A 6 -27.63 -13.39 2.13
N ILE A 7 -27.83 -12.09 1.95
CA ILE A 7 -27.99 -11.51 0.61
C ILE A 7 -26.66 -11.80 -0.08
N ASP A 8 -26.70 -12.70 -1.04
CA ASP A 8 -25.59 -12.89 -1.95
C ASP A 8 -25.52 -11.65 -2.84
N ILE A 9 -24.66 -10.69 -2.49
CA ILE A 9 -24.45 -9.46 -3.27
C ILE A 9 -23.69 -9.73 -4.58
N HIS A 10 -23.44 -11.00 -4.90
CA HIS A 10 -22.71 -11.44 -6.07
C HIS A 10 -23.58 -12.27 -7.01
N PRO A 11 -24.69 -11.71 -7.56
CA PRO A 11 -25.64 -12.47 -8.36
C PRO A 11 -25.05 -13.03 -9.66
N ASN A 12 -23.79 -12.73 -10.02
CA ASN A 12 -23.03 -13.28 -11.15
C ASN A 12 -21.48 -13.23 -10.95
N ALA A 13 -20.93 -13.12 -9.73
CA ALA A 13 -19.57 -12.57 -9.58
C ALA A 13 -18.41 -13.59 -9.65
N ARG A 14 -17.36 -13.19 -10.37
CA ARG A 14 -15.99 -13.75 -10.35
C ARG A 14 -15.36 -13.81 -8.94
N TRP A 15 -15.95 -13.15 -7.95
CA TRP A 15 -15.41 -13.00 -6.60
C TRP A 15 -16.28 -13.76 -5.60
N GLN A 16 -15.64 -14.51 -4.70
CA GLN A 16 -16.31 -15.38 -3.73
C GLN A 16 -16.42 -14.76 -2.33
N GLN A 17 -15.84 -13.58 -2.10
CA GLN A 17 -15.81 -12.91 -0.79
C GLN A 17 -15.85 -11.39 -0.97
N ASP A 18 -16.35 -10.70 0.06
CA ASP A 18 -16.29 -9.26 0.18
C ASP A 18 -14.84 -8.76 0.26
N GLY A 19 -14.63 -7.51 -0.17
CA GLY A 19 -13.33 -6.84 -0.02
C GLY A 19 -12.98 -6.62 1.46
N VAL A 20 -11.69 -6.76 1.79
CA VAL A 20 -11.15 -6.50 3.13
C VAL A 20 -10.10 -5.39 3.07
N THR A 21 -10.00 -4.60 4.14
CA THR A 21 -8.92 -3.62 4.28
C THR A 21 -7.63 -4.34 4.67
N VAL A 22 -6.62 -4.26 3.82
CA VAL A 22 -5.29 -4.89 4.05
C VAL A 22 -4.21 -3.90 4.50
N ALA A 23 -4.35 -2.62 4.15
CA ALA A 23 -3.43 -1.56 4.53
C ALA A 23 -4.21 -0.28 4.87
N GLY A 24 -3.75 0.46 5.88
CA GLY A 24 -4.43 1.66 6.36
C GLY A 24 -5.74 1.37 7.11
N GLY A 25 -6.82 2.09 6.77
CA GLY A 25 -8.14 1.95 7.41
C GLY A 25 -8.31 2.70 8.74
N ASN A 26 -7.27 3.34 9.26
CA ASN A 26 -7.29 4.06 10.55
C ASN A 26 -7.35 5.59 10.38
N GLY A 27 -8.02 6.04 9.32
CA GLY A 27 -8.12 7.45 8.94
C GLY A 27 -6.89 7.99 8.21
N LEU A 28 -7.02 9.21 7.69
CA LEU A 28 -5.93 9.96 7.06
C LEU A 28 -4.87 10.33 8.10
N GLY A 29 -3.60 10.08 7.78
CA GLY A 29 -2.50 10.45 8.66
C GLY A 29 -1.16 9.87 8.21
N ASN A 30 -0.15 10.02 9.06
CA ASN A 30 1.23 9.57 8.80
C ASN A 30 1.74 8.54 9.83
N GLY A 31 0.87 8.01 10.69
CA GLY A 31 1.20 6.90 11.58
C GLY A 31 1.52 5.60 10.82
N ILE A 32 2.08 4.61 11.53
CA ILE A 32 2.44 3.28 10.98
C ILE A 32 1.23 2.40 10.60
N ASN A 33 0.02 2.87 10.83
CA ASN A 33 -1.23 2.21 10.48
C ASN A 33 -2.18 3.15 9.71
N GLN A 34 -1.65 4.28 9.24
CA GLN A 34 -2.38 5.32 8.50
C GLN A 34 -1.70 5.57 7.15
N LEU A 35 -2.49 6.07 6.21
CA LEU A 35 -2.06 6.45 4.87
C LEU A 35 -2.60 7.85 4.55
N SER A 36 -1.97 8.53 3.61
CA SER A 36 -2.39 9.83 3.08
C SER A 36 -2.29 9.80 1.55
N ASN A 37 -3.45 9.73 0.90
CA ASN A 37 -3.60 9.57 -0.56
C ASN A 37 -2.72 8.43 -1.13
N PRO A 38 -2.93 7.16 -0.73
CA PRO A 38 -2.20 6.06 -1.35
C PRO A 38 -2.55 5.94 -2.84
N TRP A 39 -1.56 5.71 -3.71
CA TRP A 39 -1.76 5.62 -5.16
C TRP A 39 -1.53 4.20 -5.66
N GLY A 40 -0.29 3.85 -6.00
CA GLY A 40 0.10 2.54 -6.48
C GLY A 40 0.43 1.58 -5.35
N LEU A 41 0.38 0.28 -5.67
CA LEU A 41 0.75 -0.79 -4.78
C LEU A 41 1.32 -1.99 -5.54
N TYR A 42 2.14 -2.77 -4.85
CA TYR A 42 2.60 -4.09 -5.27
C TYR A 42 2.26 -5.12 -4.21
N VAL A 43 1.98 -6.36 -4.62
CA VAL A 43 1.78 -7.50 -3.73
C VAL A 43 2.75 -8.59 -4.15
N ASP A 44 3.63 -9.02 -3.25
CA ASP A 44 4.55 -10.13 -3.49
C ASP A 44 3.89 -11.50 -3.28
N ASP A 45 4.61 -12.57 -3.61
CA ASP A 45 4.15 -13.95 -3.45
C ASP A 45 3.87 -14.33 -1.98
N GLU A 46 4.49 -13.65 -1.02
CA GLU A 46 4.21 -13.78 0.42
C GLU A 46 2.96 -13.00 0.88
N GLN A 47 2.24 -12.35 -0.03
CA GLN A 47 1.11 -11.47 0.25
C GLN A 47 1.49 -10.24 1.12
N THR A 48 2.74 -9.80 1.05
CA THR A 48 3.16 -8.50 1.57
C THR A 48 2.72 -7.42 0.58
N VAL A 49 2.11 -6.37 1.10
CA VAL A 49 1.62 -5.24 0.31
C VAL A 49 2.56 -4.06 0.49
N TYR A 50 3.12 -3.58 -0.61
CA TYR A 50 3.90 -2.34 -0.67
C TYR A 50 3.01 -1.24 -1.22
N VAL A 51 2.93 -0.10 -0.52
CA VAL A 51 2.02 0.99 -0.88
C VAL A 51 2.80 2.28 -1.06
N ALA A 52 2.58 2.95 -2.19
CA ALA A 52 3.01 4.32 -2.40
C ALA A 52 2.11 5.28 -1.61
N ASP A 53 2.54 5.63 -0.40
CA ASP A 53 1.87 6.58 0.50
C ASP A 53 2.23 8.02 0.09
N GLN A 54 1.65 8.41 -1.05
CA GLN A 54 2.11 9.50 -1.91
C GLN A 54 2.24 10.84 -1.19
N SER A 55 1.21 11.26 -0.44
CA SER A 55 1.21 12.55 0.25
C SER A 55 2.08 12.54 1.52
N ASN A 56 2.46 11.37 2.01
CA ASN A 56 3.46 11.22 3.07
C ASN A 56 4.89 11.02 2.53
N HIS A 57 5.08 10.97 1.21
CA HIS A 57 6.38 10.87 0.54
C HIS A 57 7.21 9.66 1.00
N ARG A 58 6.55 8.50 1.07
CA ARG A 58 7.13 7.25 1.55
C ARG A 58 6.52 6.03 0.86
N ILE A 59 7.25 4.92 0.89
CA ILE A 59 6.72 3.59 0.59
C ILE A 59 6.57 2.84 1.91
N MET A 60 5.42 2.20 2.07
CA MET A 60 5.07 1.43 3.25
C MET A 60 4.97 -0.06 2.92
N GLU A 61 5.44 -0.93 3.79
CA GLU A 61 5.31 -2.38 3.70
C GLU A 61 4.32 -2.89 4.76
N TRP A 62 3.32 -3.66 4.33
CA TRP A 62 2.37 -4.38 5.18
C TRP A 62 2.47 -5.89 4.92
N LYS A 63 2.99 -6.63 5.89
CA LYS A 63 2.96 -8.10 5.85
C LYS A 63 1.53 -8.62 5.94
N SER A 64 1.28 -9.78 5.33
CA SER A 64 -0.04 -10.42 5.37
C SER A 64 -0.57 -10.55 6.81
N GLY A 65 -1.78 -10.05 7.03
CA GLY A 65 -2.45 -10.04 8.35
C GLY A 65 -1.90 -9.05 9.39
N ALA A 66 -0.88 -8.25 9.04
CA ALA A 66 -0.31 -7.26 9.96
C ALA A 66 -1.24 -6.05 10.16
N ARG A 67 -1.34 -5.57 11.41
CA ARG A 67 -2.10 -4.35 11.75
C ARG A 67 -1.29 -3.06 11.57
N THR A 68 0.02 -3.19 11.44
CA THR A 68 0.98 -2.09 11.35
C THR A 68 1.95 -2.35 10.21
N SER A 69 2.54 -1.27 9.70
CA SER A 69 3.53 -1.29 8.63
C SER A 69 4.88 -0.78 9.09
N GLN A 70 5.84 -0.87 8.18
CA GLN A 70 7.14 -0.22 8.25
C GLN A 70 7.36 0.67 7.03
N VAL A 71 8.12 1.76 7.21
CA VAL A 71 8.60 2.58 6.10
C VAL A 71 9.80 1.89 5.49
N VAL A 72 9.75 1.56 4.19
CA VAL A 72 10.84 0.87 3.48
C VAL A 72 11.59 1.77 2.50
N ALA A 73 10.98 2.90 2.09
CA ALA A 73 11.65 3.94 1.32
C ALA A 73 11.02 5.31 1.60
N GLY A 74 11.80 6.39 1.44
CA GLY A 74 11.33 7.74 1.74
C GLY A 74 11.10 7.99 3.24
N GLY A 75 10.10 8.81 3.57
CA GLY A 75 9.73 9.12 4.96
C GLY A 75 10.64 10.13 5.68
N ASN A 76 11.76 10.56 5.07
CA ASN A 76 12.68 11.57 5.61
C ASN A 76 12.36 12.98 5.08
N GLY A 77 11.07 13.28 4.98
CA GLY A 77 10.55 14.50 4.34
C GLY A 77 10.57 14.43 2.81
N LYS A 78 9.88 15.38 2.19
CA LYS A 78 9.84 15.52 0.73
C LYS A 78 11.21 16.00 0.22
N GLY A 79 11.68 15.45 -0.89
CA GLY A 79 12.89 15.92 -1.56
C GLY A 79 13.52 14.87 -2.47
N SER A 80 14.66 15.22 -3.06
CA SER A 80 15.39 14.40 -4.04
C SER A 80 16.63 13.70 -3.47
N GLY A 81 16.89 13.83 -2.15
CA GLY A 81 17.98 13.14 -1.48
C GLY A 81 17.87 11.60 -1.54
N ALA A 82 18.94 10.91 -1.17
CA ALA A 82 19.05 9.45 -1.26
C ALA A 82 17.96 8.67 -0.49
N HIS A 83 17.40 9.27 0.57
CA HIS A 83 16.34 8.66 1.39
C HIS A 83 15.07 9.51 1.42
N GLN A 84 14.89 10.38 0.43
CA GLN A 84 13.72 11.23 0.27
C GLN A 84 12.98 10.84 -1.01
N LEU A 85 11.66 11.01 -0.99
CA LEU A 85 10.81 10.89 -2.16
C LEU A 85 10.01 12.18 -2.30
N PHE A 86 9.43 12.41 -3.47
CA PHE A 86 8.54 13.53 -3.70
C PHE A 86 7.35 13.08 -4.56
N TYR A 87 6.25 12.79 -3.86
CA TYR A 87 5.00 12.24 -4.43
C TYR A 87 5.26 10.94 -5.22
N PRO A 88 5.71 9.85 -4.54
CA PRO A 88 5.80 8.56 -5.19
C PRO A 88 4.40 8.11 -5.62
N GLN A 89 4.27 7.69 -6.88
CA GLN A 89 2.97 7.28 -7.43
C GLN A 89 2.80 5.77 -7.47
N ASP A 90 3.87 5.03 -7.71
CA ASP A 90 3.80 3.58 -7.85
C ASP A 90 5.09 2.94 -7.33
N VAL A 91 5.00 1.65 -6.99
CA VAL A 91 6.12 0.83 -6.54
C VAL A 91 5.96 -0.57 -7.10
N ILE A 92 7.07 -1.16 -7.53
CA ILE A 92 7.17 -2.61 -7.78
C ILE A 92 8.40 -3.16 -7.05
N VAL A 93 8.38 -4.45 -6.78
CA VAL A 93 9.53 -5.18 -6.22
C VAL A 93 10.13 -6.04 -7.32
N ASP A 94 11.44 -5.91 -7.53
CA ASP A 94 12.23 -6.91 -8.26
C ASP A 94 12.63 -7.99 -7.25
N GLU A 95 11.87 -9.09 -7.24
CA GLU A 95 12.07 -10.19 -6.30
C GLU A 95 13.39 -10.94 -6.54
N ALA A 96 13.99 -10.84 -7.73
CA ALA A 96 15.28 -11.48 -8.01
C ALA A 96 16.44 -10.76 -7.30
N THR A 97 16.30 -9.46 -7.08
CA THR A 97 17.34 -8.62 -6.44
C THR A 97 16.91 -8.03 -5.10
N ASP A 98 15.70 -8.34 -4.64
CA ASP A 98 15.09 -7.75 -3.43
C ASP A 98 15.14 -6.21 -3.44
N SER A 99 14.78 -5.61 -4.58
CA SER A 99 14.90 -4.17 -4.80
C SER A 99 13.56 -3.51 -5.12
N LEU A 100 13.35 -2.32 -4.57
CA LEU A 100 12.17 -1.50 -4.88
C LEU A 100 12.47 -0.58 -6.06
N ILE A 101 11.55 -0.54 -7.02
CA ILE A 101 11.56 0.40 -8.14
C ILE A 101 10.37 1.34 -7.94
N ILE A 102 10.60 2.65 -7.83
CA ILE A 102 9.62 3.60 -7.31
C ILE A 102 9.43 4.76 -8.29
N CYS A 103 8.22 4.95 -8.79
CA CYS A 103 7.88 6.11 -9.61
C CYS A 103 7.83 7.40 -8.75
N ASP A 104 8.96 8.09 -8.59
CA ASP A 104 9.14 9.29 -7.78
C ASP A 104 8.77 10.56 -8.58
N SER A 105 7.46 10.74 -8.77
CA SER A 105 6.90 11.54 -9.87
C SER A 105 7.28 13.02 -9.89
N LEU A 106 7.46 13.67 -8.74
CA LEU A 106 7.86 15.09 -8.68
C LEU A 106 9.38 15.29 -8.52
N ASN A 107 10.14 14.21 -8.42
CA ASN A 107 11.59 14.25 -8.64
C ASN A 107 11.97 13.86 -10.07
N HIS A 108 10.99 13.54 -10.93
CA HIS A 108 11.22 13.14 -12.32
C HIS A 108 12.18 11.94 -12.46
N ARG A 109 12.10 10.98 -11.52
CA ARG A 109 12.94 9.79 -11.52
C ARG A 109 12.13 8.52 -11.21
N VAL A 110 12.76 7.39 -11.47
CA VAL A 110 12.35 6.04 -11.07
C VAL A 110 13.47 5.40 -10.26
#